data_AF-A0AAV0GZE1-F1
#
_entry.id   AF-A0AAV0GZE1-F1
#
_cell.length_a   1.000
_cell.length_b   1.000
_cell.length_c   1.000
_cell.angle_alpha   90.00
_cell.angle_beta   90.00
_cell.angle_gamma   90.00
#
_symmetry.space_group_name_H-M   'P 1'
#
loop_
_entity.id
_entity.type
_entity.pdbx_description
1 polymer ?
#
loop_
_entity_poly.entity_id
_entity_poly.type
_entity_poly.pdbx_seq_one_letter_code
_entity_poly.pdbx_strand_id
1 'polypeptide(L)'
;MLGDTYLTVMRWYKSFNPWKSVVKSTLVWVQLPDLPIEFINNEAAMKIGVMIGHSVWVDRATEIGARGNYARVCVEVDLTRPLLSRYKVEGVEYLIQYEGIENVCMDCREYEKPYK
;
A
#
# COMPACT_ATOMS: atom_id res chain seq x y z
N MET A 1 -1.38 -15.05 10.12
CA MET A 1 -2.77 -14.60 10.27
C MET A 1 -3.28 -15.11 11.61
N LEU A 2 -3.73 -14.23 12.49
CA LEU A 2 -4.38 -14.57 13.75
C LEU A 2 -5.85 -14.11 13.61
N GLY A 3 -6.70 -15.00 13.10
CA GLY A 3 -8.14 -14.75 12.91
C GLY A 3 -8.46 -13.58 11.97
N ASP A 4 -9.73 -13.34 11.71
CA ASP A 4 -10.28 -12.27 10.87
C ASP A 4 -10.08 -10.85 11.46
N THR A 5 -8.94 -10.61 12.12
CA THR A 5 -8.61 -9.38 12.83
C THR A 5 -7.42 -8.71 12.17
N TYR A 6 -7.61 -7.49 11.67
CA TYR A 6 -6.56 -6.70 11.05
C TYR A 6 -5.85 -5.87 12.11
N LEU A 7 -4.52 -5.98 12.17
CA LEU A 7 -3.69 -5.14 13.02
C LEU A 7 -3.31 -3.88 12.24
N THR A 8 -3.85 -2.74 12.63
CA THR A 8 -3.38 -1.46 12.10
C THR A 8 -2.18 -0.99 12.91
N VAL A 9 -1.04 -0.84 12.24
CA VAL A 9 0.17 -0.28 12.83
C VAL A 9 0.23 1.21 12.51
N MET A 10 0.37 2.05 13.53
CA MET A 10 0.66 3.47 13.33
C MET A 10 1.99 3.85 13.94
N ARG A 11 2.61 4.90 13.39
CA ARG A 11 3.78 5.51 14.00
C ARG A 11 3.39 6.17 15.34
N TRP A 12 4.11 5.83 16.40
CA TRP A 12 3.90 6.46 17.71
C TRP A 12 4.17 7.96 17.65
N TYR A 13 3.37 8.75 18.39
CA TYR A 13 3.59 10.19 18.57
C TYR A 13 3.23 10.64 20.00
N LYS A 14 3.82 11.76 20.42
CA LYS A 14 3.61 12.32 21.76
C LYS A 14 2.15 12.73 21.93
N SER A 15 1.52 12.31 23.03
CA SER A 15 0.09 12.53 23.34
C SER A 15 -0.90 11.69 22.51
N PHE A 16 -0.47 10.54 21.99
CA PHE A 16 -1.37 9.55 21.40
C PHE A 16 -2.51 9.20 22.36
N ASN A 17 -3.75 9.31 21.88
CA ASN A 17 -4.95 8.90 22.58
C ASN A 17 -5.74 7.92 21.70
N PRO A 18 -5.84 6.64 22.08
CA PRO A 18 -6.45 5.60 21.25
C PRO A 18 -7.94 5.85 20.95
N TRP A 19 -8.61 6.65 21.77
CA TRP A 19 -10.04 6.99 21.61
C TRP A 19 -10.29 8.21 20.72
N LYS A 20 -9.24 8.99 20.41
CA LYS A 20 -9.33 10.20 19.57
C LYS A 20 -8.48 10.12 18.31
N SER A 21 -7.58 9.13 18.25
CA SER A 21 -6.65 8.97 17.15
C SER A 21 -7.35 8.36 15.94
N VAL A 22 -7.40 9.11 14.85
CA VAL A 22 -7.77 8.61 13.53
C VAL A 22 -6.51 8.17 12.80
N VAL A 23 -6.55 6.98 12.19
CA VAL A 23 -5.46 6.50 11.32
C VAL A 23 -5.53 7.27 10.00
N LYS A 24 -4.56 8.15 9.78
CA LYS A 24 -4.50 9.00 8.57
C LYS A 24 -3.67 8.38 7.46
N SER A 25 -2.66 7.60 7.82
CA SER A 25 -1.82 6.89 6.88
C SER A 25 -1.54 5.48 7.36
N THR A 26 -1.23 4.60 6.42
CA THR A 26 -0.81 3.23 6.72
C THR A 26 0.15 2.73 5.66
N LEU A 27 1.00 1.76 6.04
CA LEU A 27 1.90 1.08 5.13
C LEU A 27 1.16 -0.08 4.49
N VAL A 28 1.13 -0.11 3.16
CA VAL A 28 0.55 -1.19 2.38
C VAL A 28 1.55 -1.73 1.38
N TRP A 29 1.51 -3.03 1.17
CA TRP A 29 2.16 -3.64 0.02
C TRP A 29 1.28 -3.44 -1.21
N VAL A 30 1.91 -3.03 -2.29
CA VAL A 30 1.28 -2.86 -3.60
C VAL A 30 1.96 -3.79 -4.57
N GLN A 31 1.16 -4.60 -5.25
CA GLN A 31 1.58 -5.36 -6.42
C GLN A 31 1.29 -4.54 -7.68
N LEU A 32 2.28 -4.55 -8.57
CA LEU A 32 2.29 -3.90 -9.88
C LEU A 32 2.31 -5.02 -10.94
N PRO A 33 1.15 -5.65 -11.22
CA PRO A 33 1.05 -6.73 -12.19
C PRO A 33 1.28 -6.22 -13.62
N ASP A 34 1.66 -7.14 -14.50
CA ASP A 34 1.81 -6.91 -15.95
C ASP A 34 2.83 -5.81 -16.30
N LEU A 35 3.66 -5.42 -15.33
CA LEU A 35 4.72 -4.46 -15.54
C LEU A 35 5.81 -5.10 -16.41
N PRO A 36 6.25 -4.43 -17.51
CA PRO A 36 7.34 -4.93 -18.35
C PRO A 36 8.60 -5.25 -17.53
N ILE A 37 9.31 -6.30 -17.92
CA ILE A 37 10.43 -6.85 -17.13
C ILE A 37 11.55 -5.83 -16.90
N GLU A 38 11.74 -4.90 -17.84
CA GLU A 38 12.67 -3.78 -17.75
C GLU A 38 12.38 -2.84 -16.57
N PHE A 39 11.14 -2.80 -16.09
CA PHE A 39 10.72 -1.98 -14.94
C PHE A 39 10.58 -2.81 -13.63
N ILE A 40 10.85 -4.12 -13.66
CA ILE A 40 10.88 -4.96 -12.45
C ILE A 40 12.27 -4.88 -11.81
N ASN A 41 12.55 -3.73 -11.21
CA ASN A 41 13.78 -3.48 -10.46
C ASN A 41 13.52 -2.46 -9.33
N ASN A 42 14.48 -2.33 -8.41
CA ASN A 42 14.33 -1.43 -7.26
C ASN A 42 14.05 0.03 -7.66
N GLU A 43 14.82 0.57 -8.61
CA GLU A 43 14.72 1.99 -9.00
C GLU A 43 13.35 2.32 -9.61
N ALA A 44 12.89 1.50 -10.56
CA ALA A 44 11.60 1.66 -11.21
C ALA A 44 10.44 1.47 -10.20
N ALA A 45 10.50 0.43 -9.35
CA ALA A 45 9.48 0.18 -8.34
C ALA A 45 9.37 1.33 -7.33
N MET A 46 10.48 1.92 -6.89
CA MET A 46 10.48 3.10 -6.02
C MET A 46 9.83 4.30 -6.71
N LYS A 47 10.22 4.61 -7.97
CA LYS A 47 9.61 5.70 -8.74
C LYS A 47 8.11 5.52 -8.93
N ILE A 48 7.67 4.31 -9.23
CA ILE A 48 6.24 3.99 -9.34
C ILE A 48 5.56 4.15 -7.98
N GLY A 49 6.18 3.67 -6.90
CA GLY A 49 5.66 3.82 -5.54
C GLY A 49 5.39 5.27 -5.16
N VAL A 50 6.25 6.21 -5.57
CA VAL A 50 6.06 7.67 -5.37
C VAL A 50 4.80 8.20 -6.06
N MET A 51 4.40 7.62 -7.19
CA MET A 51 3.16 8.01 -7.87
C MET A 51 1.90 7.58 -7.10
N ILE A 52 2.00 6.52 -6.29
CA ILE A 52 0.90 5.93 -5.53
C ILE A 52 0.80 6.54 -4.13
N GLY A 53 1.94 6.82 -3.50
CA GLY A 53 2.05 7.34 -2.14
C GLY A 53 3.50 7.64 -1.79
N HIS A 54 3.87 7.52 -0.52
CA HIS A 54 5.27 7.64 -0.12
C HIS A 54 5.93 6.25 -0.16
N SER A 55 6.84 6.02 -1.12
CA SER A 55 7.55 4.74 -1.27
C SER A 55 8.50 4.49 -0.11
N VAL A 56 8.40 3.33 0.54
CA VAL A 56 9.20 3.01 1.73
C VAL A 56 10.17 1.87 1.48
N TRP A 57 9.71 0.76 0.91
CA TRP A 57 10.54 -0.44 0.67
C TRP A 57 10.15 -1.13 -0.62
N VAL A 58 11.09 -1.84 -1.25
CA VAL A 58 10.82 -2.72 -2.38
C VAL A 58 10.92 -4.16 -1.89
N ASP A 59 10.04 -5.04 -2.39
CA ASP A 59 10.13 -6.46 -2.08
C ASP A 59 11.43 -7.05 -2.65
N ARG A 60 12.13 -7.84 -1.85
CA ARG A 60 13.43 -8.41 -2.24
C ARG A 60 13.39 -9.14 -3.58
N ALA A 61 12.29 -9.82 -3.93
CA ALA A 61 12.18 -10.52 -5.20
C ALA A 61 12.11 -9.56 -6.39
N THR A 62 11.53 -8.36 -6.19
CA THR A 62 11.55 -7.27 -7.18
C THR A 62 12.93 -6.62 -7.24
N GLU A 63 13.59 -6.42 -6.08
CA GLU A 63 14.92 -5.80 -6.04
C GLU A 63 15.96 -6.60 -6.83
N ILE A 64 15.92 -7.92 -6.73
CA ILE A 64 16.87 -8.82 -7.43
C ILE A 64 16.34 -9.31 -8.79
N GLY A 65 15.15 -8.86 -9.22
CA GLY A 65 14.52 -9.31 -10.47
C GLY A 65 14.19 -10.81 -10.52
N ALA A 66 14.02 -11.48 -9.38
CA ALA A 66 13.78 -12.92 -9.30
C ALA A 66 12.34 -13.34 -9.64
N ARG A 67 11.38 -12.42 -9.56
CA ARG A 67 9.97 -12.65 -9.93
C ARG A 67 9.60 -11.77 -11.11
N GLY A 68 9.36 -12.37 -12.28
CA GLY A 68 8.97 -11.66 -13.50
C GLY A 68 7.47 -11.38 -13.65
N ASN A 69 6.62 -11.84 -12.72
CA ASN A 69 5.16 -11.71 -12.87
C ASN A 69 4.61 -10.36 -12.41
N TYR A 70 5.26 -9.72 -11.43
CA TYR A 70 4.87 -8.41 -10.89
C TYR A 70 6.03 -7.80 -10.10
N ALA A 71 6.08 -6.47 -10.07
CA ALA A 71 6.88 -5.75 -9.09
C ALA A 71 6.05 -5.52 -7.82
N ARG A 72 6.71 -5.46 -6.65
CA ARG A 72 6.04 -5.24 -5.37
C ARG A 72 6.77 -4.18 -4.55
N VAL A 73 6.02 -3.20 -4.08
CA VAL A 73 6.54 -2.03 -3.35
C VAL A 73 5.66 -1.75 -2.13
N CYS A 74 6.28 -1.43 -1.00
CA CYS A 74 5.63 -0.94 0.20
C CYS A 74 5.52 0.57 0.11
N VAL A 75 4.30 1.08 0.20
CA VAL A 75 3.99 2.51 0.15
C VAL A 75 3.20 2.90 1.38
N GLU A 76 3.53 4.06 1.93
CA GLU A 76 2.67 4.73 2.89
C GLU A 76 1.60 5.52 2.12
N VAL A 77 0.34 5.15 2.33
CA VAL A 77 -0.82 5.78 1.68
C VAL A 77 -1.59 6.64 2.67
N ASP A 78 -2.13 7.75 2.17
CA ASP A 78 -3.04 8.62 2.92
C ASP A 78 -4.48 8.07 2.81
N LEU A 79 -5.00 7.55 3.93
CA LEU A 79 -6.36 7.01 4.03
C LEU A 79 -7.44 8.09 4.07
N THR A 80 -7.07 9.37 4.13
CA THR A 80 -8.03 10.48 4.02
C THR A 80 -8.45 10.77 2.58
N ARG A 81 -7.82 10.09 1.61
CA ARG A 81 -8.07 10.21 0.17
C ARG A 81 -8.43 8.85 -0.41
N PRO A 82 -9.23 8.81 -1.49
CA PRO A 82 -9.44 7.57 -2.24
C PRO A 82 -8.10 6.99 -2.70
N LEU A 83 -7.95 5.67 -2.58
CA LEU A 83 -6.78 4.98 -3.09
C LEU A 83 -6.73 5.03 -4.62
N LEU A 84 -5.53 5.14 -5.15
CA LEU A 84 -5.30 5.14 -6.59
C LEU A 84 -5.49 3.72 -7.14
N SER A 85 -6.40 3.52 -8.09
CA SER A 85 -6.64 2.19 -8.67
C SER A 85 -5.69 1.85 -9.83
N ARG A 86 -5.12 2.88 -10.49
CA ARG A 86 -4.32 2.75 -11.71
C ARG A 86 -3.24 3.81 -11.79
N TYR A 87 -2.12 3.50 -12.43
CA TYR A 87 -1.03 4.43 -12.70
C TYR A 87 -0.58 4.33 -14.16
N LYS A 88 0.23 5.30 -14.61
CA LYS A 88 0.65 5.40 -16.00
C LYS A 88 2.18 5.42 -16.11
N VAL A 89 2.75 4.56 -16.95
CA VAL A 89 4.18 4.54 -17.28
C VAL A 89 4.30 4.59 -18.80
N GLU A 90 5.07 5.53 -19.33
CA GLU A 90 5.34 5.69 -20.77
C GLU A 90 4.09 5.69 -21.68
N GLY A 91 2.96 6.24 -21.21
CA GLY A 91 1.74 6.26 -22.02
C GLY A 91 0.78 5.10 -21.75
N VAL A 92 1.24 4.03 -21.10
CA VAL A 92 0.48 2.81 -20.83
C VAL A 92 -0.05 2.82 -19.40
N GLU A 93 -1.29 2.39 -19.22
CA GLU A 93 -1.98 2.36 -17.93
C GLU A 93 -1.95 0.97 -17.31
N TYR A 94 -1.62 0.90 -16.02
CA TYR A 94 -1.45 -0.34 -15.25
C TYR A 94 -2.36 -0.33 -14.02
N LEU A 95 -2.76 -1.52 -13.59
CA LEU A 95 -3.57 -1.72 -12.38
C LEU A 95 -2.72 -1.68 -11.12
N ILE A 96 -3.32 -1.22 -10.03
CA ILE A 96 -2.75 -1.27 -8.69
C ILE A 96 -3.49 -2.35 -7.90
N GLN A 97 -2.75 -3.27 -7.30
CA GLN A 97 -3.32 -4.27 -6.40
C GLN A 97 -2.78 -4.03 -4.99
N TYR A 98 -3.64 -3.54 -4.10
CA TYR A 98 -3.31 -3.35 -2.69
C TYR A 98 -3.46 -4.65 -1.92
N GLU A 99 -2.48 -4.95 -1.07
CA GLU A 99 -2.54 -6.07 -0.13
C GLU A 99 -2.90 -5.58 1.28
N GLY A 100 -3.84 -6.28 1.93
CA GLY A 100 -4.15 -6.04 3.34
C GLY A 100 -5.00 -4.80 3.64
N ILE A 101 -5.67 -4.22 2.64
CA ILE A 101 -6.55 -3.05 2.81
C ILE A 101 -8.05 -3.37 2.67
N GLU A 102 -8.40 -4.64 2.49
CA GLU A 102 -9.75 -5.12 2.16
C GLU A 102 -10.85 -4.80 3.19
N ASN A 103 -10.51 -4.35 4.39
CA ASN A 103 -11.46 -3.98 5.46
C ASN A 103 -11.26 -2.55 6.00
N VAL A 104 -10.52 -1.69 5.30
CA VAL A 104 -10.39 -0.27 5.68
C VAL A 104 -11.55 0.51 5.07
N CYS A 105 -12.55 0.85 5.89
CA CYS A 105 -13.63 1.73 5.46
C CYS A 105 -13.10 3.15 5.21
N MET A 106 -13.04 3.56 3.94
CA MET A 106 -12.57 4.89 3.53
C MET A 106 -13.52 6.01 3.94
N ASP A 107 -14.81 5.71 4.10
CA ASP A 107 -15.84 6.67 4.49
C ASP A 107 -15.95 6.81 6.02
N CYS A 108 -15.77 5.70 6.74
CA CYS A 108 -16.07 5.63 8.16
C CYS A 108 -14.99 6.30 9.01
N ARG A 109 -13.74 6.44 8.50
CA ARG A 109 -12.57 7.01 9.20
C ARG A 109 -12.33 6.46 10.63
N GLU A 110 -13.06 5.41 10.97
CA GLU A 110 -13.14 4.64 12.20
C GLU A 110 -13.47 3.22 11.76
N TYR A 111 -12.86 2.24 12.44
CA TYR A 111 -13.07 0.83 12.13
C TYR A 111 -14.48 0.42 12.58
N GLU A 112 -15.31 -0.13 11.69
CA GLU A 112 -16.54 -0.81 12.10
C GLU A 112 -16.16 -2.02 12.95
N LYS A 113 -16.51 -1.98 14.23
CA LYS A 113 -16.36 -3.16 15.09
C LYS A 113 -17.23 -4.28 14.50
N PRO A 114 -16.71 -5.51 14.36
CA PRO A 114 -17.59 -6.63 14.07
C PRO A 114 -18.57 -6.76 15.24
N TYR A 115 -19.87 -6.72 14.93
CA TYR A 115 -20.91 -6.96 15.91
C TYR A 115 -20.91 -8.45 16.29
N LYS A 116 -20.60 -8.70 17.57
CA LYS A 116 -20.79 -9.93 18.38
C LYS A 116 -20.10 -11.21 17.92
#